data_AF-A0A847AD23-F1
#
_entry.id   AF-A0A847AD23-F1
#
_cell.length_a   1.000
_cell.length_b   1.000
_cell.length_c   1.000
_cell.angle_alpha   90.00
_cell.angle_beta   90.00
_cell.angle_gamma   90.00
#
_symmetry.space_group_name_H-M   'P 1'
#
loop_
_entity.id
_entity.type
_entity.pdbx_description
1 polymer ?
#
loop_
_entity_poly.entity_id
_entity_poly.type
_entity_poly.pdbx_seq_one_letter_code
_entity_poly.pdbx_strand_id
1 'polypeptide(L)'
;MTRGLFFTIEGIDGCGKTTQAALLHSRLASLLGEDSVIWTREPGVWDGGEKIRELLLEKGTEHVMSELLLFLADRCEHVAR
;
A
#
# COMPACT_ATOMS: atom_id res chain seq x y z
N MET A 1 -3.92 -22.49 -11.40
CA MET A 1 -4.08 -21.44 -10.38
C MET A 1 -5.33 -20.65 -10.73
N THR A 2 -6.27 -20.50 -9.80
CA THR A 2 -7.36 -19.54 -9.95
C THR A 2 -6.77 -18.13 -9.86
N ARG A 3 -7.12 -17.26 -10.80
CA ARG A 3 -6.65 -15.87 -10.83
C ARG A 3 -7.46 -15.05 -9.81
N GLY A 4 -6.78 -14.43 -8.85
CA GLY A 4 -7.41 -13.49 -7.92
C GLY A 4 -7.76 -12.14 -8.56
N LEU A 5 -8.50 -11.31 -7.82
CA LEU A 5 -8.77 -9.91 -8.18
C LEU A 5 -7.81 -8.99 -7.40
N PHE A 6 -7.36 -7.92 -8.05
CA PHE A 6 -6.54 -6.89 -7.43
C PHE A 6 -7.29 -5.56 -7.44
N PHE A 7 -7.52 -4.98 -6.27
CA PHE A 7 -8.21 -3.71 -6.07
C PHE A 7 -7.26 -2.69 -5.47
N THR A 8 -7.31 -1.45 -5.95
CA THR A 8 -6.61 -0.31 -5.35
C THR A 8 -7.63 0.72 -4.87
N ILE A 9 -7.31 1.43 -3.78
CA ILE A 9 -8.13 2.52 -3.23
C ILE A 9 -7.28 3.78 -3.23
N GLU A 10 -7.60 4.69 -4.15
CA GLU A 10 -6.82 5.91 -4.43
C GLU A 10 -7.57 7.18 -4.04
N GLY A 11 -6.82 8.26 -3.84
CA GLY A 11 -7.38 9.56 -3.46
C GLY A 11 -6.39 10.44 -2.69
N ILE A 12 -6.78 11.68 -2.41
CA ILE A 12 -5.95 12.63 -1.64
C ILE A 12 -5.87 12.24 -0.16
N ASP A 13 -4.94 12.84 0.58
CA ASP A 13 -4.83 12.61 2.02
C ASP A 13 -6.04 13.14 2.78
N GLY A 14 -6.42 12.42 3.83
CA GLY A 14 -7.63 12.70 4.60
C GLY A 14 -8.95 12.30 3.92
N CYS A 15 -8.97 11.79 2.68
CA CYS A 15 -10.22 11.42 2.00
C CYS A 15 -10.84 10.08 2.46
N GLY A 16 -10.23 9.42 3.45
CA GLY A 16 -10.76 8.17 4.03
C GLY A 16 -10.31 6.87 3.35
N LYS A 17 -9.27 6.89 2.50
CA LYS A 17 -8.73 5.69 1.81
C LYS A 17 -8.53 4.51 2.75
N THR A 18 -7.78 4.72 3.84
CA THR A 18 -7.46 3.68 4.83
C THR A 18 -8.71 3.11 5.47
N THR A 19 -9.69 3.96 5.81
CA THR A 19 -10.97 3.52 6.38
C THR A 19 -11.76 2.67 5.39
N GLN A 20 -11.92 3.16 4.16
CA GLN A 20 -12.70 2.45 3.14
C GLN A 20 -12.07 1.12 2.76
N ALA A 21 -10.75 1.10 2.62
CA ALA A 21 -10.04 -0.11 2.33
C ALA A 21 -10.22 -1.12 3.51
N ALA A 22 -10.10 -0.71 4.79
CA ALA A 22 -10.25 -1.62 5.92
C ALA A 22 -11.67 -2.21 6.02
N LEU A 23 -12.69 -1.39 5.73
CA LEU A 23 -14.08 -1.83 5.65
C LEU A 23 -14.29 -2.84 4.51
N LEU A 24 -13.69 -2.59 3.34
CA LEU A 24 -13.75 -3.49 2.20
C LEU A 24 -13.08 -4.83 2.52
N HIS A 25 -11.89 -4.82 3.13
CA HIS A 25 -11.20 -6.03 3.58
C HIS A 25 -12.07 -6.83 4.53
N SER A 26 -12.56 -6.22 5.61
CA SER A 26 -13.40 -6.89 6.60
C SER A 26 -14.66 -7.49 5.97
N ARG A 27 -15.30 -6.75 5.05
CA ARG A 27 -16.49 -7.24 4.35
C ARG A 27 -16.17 -8.45 3.46
N LEU A 28 -15.10 -8.40 2.68
CA LEU A 28 -14.73 -9.51 1.80
C LEU A 28 -14.26 -10.73 2.59
N ALA A 29 -13.45 -10.54 3.63
CA ALA A 29 -13.00 -11.61 4.51
C ALA A 29 -14.17 -12.32 5.18
N SER A 30 -15.19 -11.57 5.64
CA SER A 30 -16.42 -12.17 6.21
C SER A 30 -17.23 -13.02 5.21
N LEU A 31 -17.13 -12.74 3.91
CA LEU A 31 -17.89 -13.41 2.86
C LEU A 31 -17.14 -14.58 2.23
N LEU A 32 -15.81 -14.49 2.15
CA LEU A 32 -14.94 -15.40 1.41
C LEU A 32 -13.98 -16.21 2.31
N GLY A 33 -13.90 -15.87 3.60
CA GLY A 33 -12.90 -16.38 4.54
C GLY A 33 -11.69 -15.44 4.65
N GLU A 34 -11.09 -15.38 5.84
CA GLU A 34 -9.91 -14.52 6.14
C GLU A 34 -8.73 -14.84 5.21
N ASP A 35 -8.43 -16.12 5.00
CA ASP A 35 -7.30 -16.54 4.17
C ASP A 35 -7.49 -16.27 2.65
N SER A 36 -8.72 -15.89 2.24
CA SER A 36 -9.05 -15.60 0.85
C SER A 36 -8.81 -14.14 0.46
N VAL A 37 -8.51 -13.26 1.42
CA VAL A 37 -8.39 -11.82 1.20
C VAL A 37 -7.07 -11.32 1.78
N ILE A 38 -6.25 -10.70 0.92
CA ILE A 38 -4.97 -10.14 1.33
C ILE A 38 -5.11 -8.63 1.44
N TRP A 39 -4.75 -8.11 2.60
CA TRP A 39 -4.61 -6.68 2.83
C TRP A 39 -3.17 -6.24 2.62
N THR A 40 -2.98 -5.15 1.88
CA THR A 40 -1.67 -4.50 1.79
C THR A 40 -1.80 -2.99 1.52
N ARG A 41 -0.69 -2.25 1.63
CA ARG A 41 -0.59 -0.82 1.37
C ARG A 41 0.78 -0.43 0.80
N GLU A 42 0.84 0.69 0.11
CA GLU A 42 2.09 1.37 -0.25
C GLU A 42 2.04 2.82 0.26
N PRO A 43 3.18 3.42 0.61
CA PRO A 43 4.47 2.79 0.81
C PRO A 43 4.59 2.13 2.20
N GLY A 44 5.46 1.12 2.32
CA GLY A 44 6.05 0.73 3.61
C GLY A 44 5.62 -0.59 4.26
N VAL A 45 5.12 -1.58 3.50
CA VAL A 45 4.64 -2.85 4.10
C VAL A 45 5.75 -3.85 4.46
N TRP A 46 6.95 -3.70 3.90
CA TRP A 46 8.08 -4.60 4.13
C TRP A 46 9.07 -4.02 5.17
N ASP A 47 9.98 -4.83 5.69
CA ASP A 47 10.83 -4.49 6.86
C ASP A 47 11.62 -3.17 6.76
N GLY A 48 12.04 -2.78 5.55
CA GLY A 48 12.73 -1.51 5.30
C GLY A 48 11.84 -0.43 4.68
N GLY A 49 10.60 -0.76 4.35
CA GLY A 49 9.67 0.14 3.69
C GLY A 49 9.18 1.26 4.61
N GLU A 50 9.08 1.02 5.92
CA GLU A 50 8.70 2.08 6.87
C GLU A 50 9.72 3.24 6.87
N LYS A 51 11.01 2.96 6.67
CA LYS A 51 12.05 4.00 6.52
C LYS A 51 11.84 4.83 5.24
N ILE A 52 11.47 4.18 4.14
CA ILE A 52 11.12 4.90 2.90
C ILE A 52 9.88 5.77 3.12
N ARG A 53 8.87 5.22 3.79
CA ARG A 53 7.64 5.94 4.15
C ARG A 53 7.93 7.17 5.01
N GLU A 54 8.75 7.04 6.04
CA GLU A 54 9.17 8.16 6.90
C GLU A 54 9.85 9.26 6.07
N LEU A 55 10.82 8.91 5.23
CA LEU A 55 11.51 9.86 4.35
C LEU A 55 10.55 10.61 3.41
N LEU A 56 9.55 9.91 2.88
CA LEU A 56 8.53 10.50 1.99
C LEU A 56 7.59 11.45 2.77
N LEU A 57 7.18 11.09 4.00
CA LEU A 57 6.28 11.90 4.81
C LEU A 57 6.94 13.18 5.35
N GLU A 58 8.22 13.13 5.69
CA GLU A 58 8.98 14.26 6.24
C GLU A 58 9.45 15.28 5.18
N LYS A 59 9.10 15.07 3.90
CA LYS A 59 9.67 15.80 2.75
C LYS A 59 11.20 15.71 2.73
N GLY A 60 11.76 14.53 2.99
CA GLY A 60 13.19 14.30 3.05
C GLY A 60 13.92 14.44 1.71
N THR A 61 13.20 14.69 0.61
CA THR A 61 13.77 14.88 -0.73
C THR A 61 13.45 16.25 -1.30
N GLU A 62 14.47 16.98 -1.77
CA GLU A 62 14.29 18.29 -2.41
C GLU A 62 13.78 18.19 -3.86
N HIS A 63 14.11 17.10 -4.57
CA HIS A 63 13.81 16.94 -6.00
C HIS A 63 12.70 15.90 -6.21
N VAL A 64 11.68 16.24 -7.02
CA VAL A 64 10.51 15.39 -7.31
C VAL A 64 10.87 14.01 -7.85
N MET A 65 11.94 13.91 -8.65
CA MET A 65 12.40 12.60 -9.17
C MET A 65 12.94 11.69 -8.07
N SER A 66 13.53 12.24 -7.00
CA SER A 66 14.01 11.44 -5.88
C SER A 66 12.83 10.84 -5.11
N GLU A 67 11.79 11.63 -4.88
CA GLU A 67 10.54 11.18 -4.27
C GLU A 67 9.89 10.06 -5.10
N LEU A 68 9.78 10.26 -6.42
CA LEU A 68 9.26 9.26 -7.34
C LEU A 68 10.07 7.95 -7.31
N LEU A 69 11.40 8.05 -7.33
CA LEU A 69 12.27 6.86 -7.30
C LEU A 69 12.16 6.10 -5.99
N LEU A 70 11.93 6.78 -4.86
CA LEU A 70 11.68 6.14 -3.58
C LEU A 70 10.34 5.38 -3.57
N PHE A 71 9.26 5.98 -4.10
CA PHE A 71 7.99 5.27 -4.28
C PHE A 71 8.14 4.02 -5.17
N LEU A 72 8.89 4.13 -6.26
CA LEU A 72 9.14 3.01 -7.16
C LEU A 72 10.01 1.92 -6.52
N ALA A 73 11.02 2.29 -5.73
CA ALA A 73 11.85 1.35 -5.00
C ALA A 73 11.02 0.56 -3.96
N ASP A 74 10.16 1.24 -3.20
CA ASP A 74 9.25 0.58 -2.25
C ASP A 74 8.30 -0.40 -2.95
N ARG A 75 7.70 0.00 -4.07
CA ARG A 75 6.84 -0.88 -4.87
C ARG A 75 7.58 -2.11 -5.40
N CYS A 76 8.81 -1.95 -5.88
CA CYS A 76 9.62 -3.09 -6.34
C CYS A 76 9.86 -4.10 -5.22
N GLU A 77 10.21 -3.64 -4.02
CA GLU A 77 10.41 -4.52 -2.85
C GLU A 77 9.10 -5.17 -2.39
N HIS A 78 7.99 -4.43 -2.43
CA HIS A 78 6.67 -4.95 -2.08
C HIS A 78 6.26 -6.09 -3.02
N VAL A 79 6.39 -5.92 -4.33
CA VAL A 79 6.00 -6.95 -5.32
C VAL A 79 6.91 -8.17 -5.29
N ALA A 80 8.18 -8.00 -4.90
CA ALA A 80 9.14 -9.09 -4.85
C ALA A 80 8.96 -10.03 -3.64
N ARG A 81 8.15 -9.62 -2.64
CA ARG A 81 7.92 -10.33 -1.39
C ARG A 81 6.52 -10.93 -1.33
#